data_AF-A0A5P8KBR5-F1
#
_entry.id   AF-A0A5P8KBR5-F1
#
_cell.length_a   1.000
_cell.length_b   1.000
_cell.length_c   1.000
_cell.angle_alpha   90.00
_cell.angle_beta   90.00
_cell.angle_gamma   90.00
#
_symmetry.space_group_name_H-M   'P 1'
#
loop_
_entity.id
_entity.type
_entity.pdbx_description
1 polymer ?
#
loop_
_entity_poly.entity_id
_entity_poly.type
_entity_poly.pdbx_seq_one_letter_code
_entity_poly.pdbx_strand_id
1 'polypeptide(L)'
;MTQDGHHPAPPTRRIPVRMCVHCRQMTSAPVVVHEEHAATGPGFTVYACPECAAHYPPPSDALEFLDSARKPSEMTLRVYRVPPDGRTDQSRAEPDADPPRRRQP
;
A
#
# COMPACT_ATOMS: atom_id res chain seq x y z
N MET A 1 35.18 18.61 -52.15
CA MET A 1 35.61 17.28 -51.65
C MET A 1 35.00 17.15 -50.27
N THR A 2 34.11 16.18 -50.12
CA THR A 2 33.07 16.06 -49.11
C THR A 2 33.62 15.94 -47.69
N GLN A 3 33.06 16.72 -46.76
CA GLN A 3 33.20 16.47 -45.33
C GLN A 3 32.41 15.19 -45.03
N ASP A 4 33.12 14.09 -44.79
CA ASP A 4 32.56 12.87 -44.24
C ASP A 4 32.02 13.19 -42.84
N GLY A 5 30.69 13.33 -42.76
CA GLY A 5 29.96 13.51 -41.53
C GLY A 5 30.17 12.30 -40.63
N HIS A 6 31.09 12.43 -39.67
CA HIS A 6 31.28 11.47 -38.61
C HIS A 6 30.08 11.55 -37.66
N HIS A 7 29.02 10.82 -37.96
CA HIS A 7 27.87 10.68 -37.07
C HIS A 7 28.28 9.79 -35.89
N PRO A 8 28.28 10.28 -34.64
CA PRO A 8 28.63 9.45 -33.50
C PRO A 8 27.59 8.32 -33.37
N ALA A 9 28.07 7.09 -33.22
CA ALA A 9 27.21 5.92 -33.06
C ALA A 9 26.27 6.13 -31.84
N PRO A 10 25.00 5.69 -31.92
CA PRO A 10 24.05 5.86 -30.83
C PRO A 10 24.56 5.12 -29.57
N PRO A 11 24.34 5.68 -28.37
CA PRO A 11 24.77 5.04 -27.13
C PRO A 11 24.03 3.70 -26.97
N THR A 12 24.77 2.63 -26.72
CA THR A 12 24.19 1.33 -26.40
C THR A 12 23.49 1.41 -25.05
N ARG A 13 22.17 1.20 -25.04
CA ARG A 13 21.40 1.14 -23.78
C ARG A 13 21.86 -0.09 -23.01
N ARG A 14 22.34 0.11 -21.79
CA ARG A 14 22.65 -1.00 -20.87
C ARG A 14 21.35 -1.69 -20.48
N ILE A 15 21.27 -2.99 -20.73
CA ILE A 15 20.12 -3.80 -20.30
C ILE A 15 20.23 -3.98 -18.78
N PRO A 16 19.18 -3.64 -18.00
CA PRO A 16 19.20 -3.82 -16.56
C PRO A 16 19.24 -5.32 -16.22
N VAL A 17 20.23 -5.72 -15.44
CA VAL A 17 20.32 -7.09 -14.88
C VAL A 17 19.91 -7.05 -13.43
N ARG A 18 18.95 -7.89 -13.03
CA ARG A 18 18.46 -8.02 -11.65
C ARG A 18 18.38 -9.47 -11.23
N MET A 19 18.46 -9.71 -9.92
CA MET A 19 18.22 -11.03 -9.34
C MET A 19 16.71 -11.32 -9.32
N CYS A 20 16.29 -12.50 -9.77
CA CYS A 20 14.93 -12.96 -9.57
C CYS A 20 14.71 -13.37 -8.11
N VAL A 21 13.70 -12.82 -7.45
CA VAL A 21 13.38 -13.15 -6.05
C VAL A 21 12.92 -14.60 -5.86
N HIS A 22 12.36 -15.23 -6.90
CA HIS A 22 11.84 -16.60 -6.84
C HIS A 22 12.95 -17.64 -7.02
N CYS A 23 13.59 -17.67 -8.20
CA CYS A 23 14.60 -18.68 -8.55
C CYS A 23 16.04 -18.28 -8.20
N ARG A 24 16.27 -17.02 -7.76
CA ARG A 24 17.59 -16.49 -7.38
C ARG A 24 18.63 -16.55 -8.50
N GLN A 25 18.19 -16.48 -9.74
CA GLN A 25 19.06 -16.31 -10.91
C GLN A 25 19.05 -14.87 -11.41
N MET A 26 20.18 -14.42 -11.93
CA MET A 26 20.29 -13.11 -12.58
C MET A 26 19.57 -13.12 -13.92
N THR A 27 18.74 -12.12 -14.18
CA THR A 27 18.00 -11.97 -15.43
C THR A 27 18.24 -10.60 -16.05
N SER A 28 18.40 -10.58 -17.37
CA SER A 28 18.45 -9.37 -18.21
C SER A 28 17.05 -8.89 -18.63
N ALA A 29 15.99 -9.64 -18.29
CA ALA A 29 14.60 -9.28 -18.55
C ALA A 29 13.80 -9.24 -17.23
N PRO A 30 14.14 -8.34 -16.30
CA PRO A 30 13.48 -8.30 -15.00
C PRO A 30 12.05 -7.76 -15.09
N VAL A 31 11.11 -8.46 -14.49
CA VAL A 31 9.70 -8.05 -14.34
C VAL A 31 9.47 -7.59 -12.91
N VAL A 32 8.85 -6.42 -12.72
CA VAL A 32 8.48 -5.92 -11.39
C VAL A 32 7.29 -6.72 -10.88
N VAL A 33 7.42 -7.27 -9.67
CA VAL A 33 6.36 -8.06 -9.02
C VAL A 33 5.87 -7.45 -7.71
N HIS A 34 6.65 -6.56 -7.10
CA HIS A 34 6.25 -5.82 -5.92
C HIS A 34 7.02 -4.50 -5.80
N GLU A 35 6.37 -3.47 -5.27
CA GLU A 35 6.99 -2.20 -4.92
C GLU A 35 6.68 -1.93 -3.46
N GLU A 36 7.70 -1.84 -2.62
CA GLU A 36 7.55 -1.38 -1.26
C GLU A 36 7.70 0.14 -1.22
N HIS A 37 6.63 0.84 -0.86
CA HIS A 37 6.68 2.26 -0.53
C HIS A 37 6.97 2.41 0.96
N ALA A 38 8.19 2.87 1.28
CA ALA A 38 8.58 3.10 2.67
C ALA A 38 7.97 4.41 3.21
N ALA A 39 7.55 4.40 4.47
CA ALA A 39 7.11 5.61 5.17
C ALA A 39 8.28 6.60 5.41
N THR A 40 9.50 6.08 5.49
CA THR A 40 10.73 6.85 5.67
C THR A 40 11.86 6.23 4.85
N GLY A 41 12.46 7.00 3.96
CA GLY A 41 13.53 6.54 3.06
C GLY A 41 13.03 6.11 1.67
N PRO A 42 13.94 5.70 0.77
CA PRO A 42 13.56 5.24 -0.56
C PRO A 42 12.87 3.87 -0.46
N GLY A 43 11.74 3.74 -1.14
CA GLY A 43 11.12 2.44 -1.38
C GLY A 43 12.03 1.51 -2.20
N PHE A 44 11.68 0.23 -2.28
CA PHE A 44 12.41 -0.73 -3.10
C PHE A 44 11.50 -1.52 -4.03
N THR A 45 12.04 -1.89 -5.17
CA THR A 45 11.34 -2.68 -6.20
C THR A 45 11.86 -4.11 -6.19
N VAL A 46 10.94 -5.07 -6.13
CA VAL A 46 11.21 -6.50 -6.20
C VAL A 46 11.00 -6.99 -7.63
N TYR A 47 11.94 -7.80 -8.12
CA TYR A 47 11.94 -8.30 -9.48
C TYR A 47 11.86 -9.83 -9.55
N ALA A 48 11.24 -10.35 -10.60
CA ALA A 48 11.28 -11.75 -11.00
C ALA A 48 11.73 -11.91 -12.47
N CYS A 49 12.19 -13.10 -12.86
CA CYS A 49 12.34 -13.43 -14.28
C CYS A 49 10.95 -13.64 -14.92
N PRO A 50 10.83 -13.57 -16.25
CA PRO A 50 9.54 -13.69 -16.93
C PRO A 50 8.80 -14.99 -16.63
N GLU A 51 9.55 -16.10 -16.49
CA GLU A 51 9.01 -17.43 -16.18
C GLU A 51 8.37 -17.47 -14.79
N CYS A 52 9.01 -16.86 -13.79
CA CYS A 52 8.51 -16.86 -12.42
C CYS A 52 7.50 -15.74 -12.13
N ALA A 53 7.40 -14.72 -12.99
CA ALA A 53 6.50 -13.58 -12.79
C ALA A 53 5.03 -14.01 -12.70
N ALA A 54 4.63 -15.07 -13.43
CA ALA A 54 3.27 -15.60 -13.43
C ALA A 54 2.80 -16.15 -12.07
N HIS A 55 3.73 -16.40 -11.12
CA HIS A 55 3.38 -16.85 -9.78
C HIS A 55 2.94 -15.72 -8.84
N TYR A 56 3.14 -14.46 -9.26
CA TYR A 56 2.75 -13.30 -8.47
C TYR A 56 1.39 -12.78 -8.95
N PRO A 57 0.54 -12.30 -8.02
CA PRO A 57 -0.67 -11.62 -8.44
C PRO A 57 -0.31 -10.40 -9.30
N PRO A 58 -1.17 -10.03 -10.27
CA PRO A 58 -0.97 -8.81 -11.03
C PRO A 58 -0.90 -7.62 -10.07
N PRO A 59 -0.11 -6.58 -10.40
CA PRO A 59 -0.04 -5.39 -9.58
C PRO A 59 -1.45 -4.79 -9.48
N SER A 60 -1.96 -4.78 -8.26
CA SER A 60 -3.21 -4.12 -7.90
C SER A 60 -3.09 -2.62 -8.09
N ASP A 61 -4.04 -2.00 -8.78
CA ASP A 61 -4.05 -0.55 -8.94
C ASP A 61 -4.33 0.12 -7.58
N ALA A 62 -3.47 1.06 -7.20
CA ALA A 62 -3.61 1.80 -5.94
C ALA A 62 -4.95 2.55 -5.85
N LEU A 63 -5.52 2.97 -6.99
CA LEU A 63 -6.82 3.63 -7.04
C LEU A 63 -7.96 2.67 -6.68
N GLU A 64 -7.91 1.42 -7.13
CA GLU A 64 -8.92 0.40 -6.81
C GLU A 64 -8.99 0.10 -5.30
N PHE A 65 -7.85 0.18 -4.61
CA PHE A 65 -7.82 0.06 -3.15
C PHE A 65 -8.45 1.27 -2.45
N LEU A 66 -8.17 2.49 -2.91
CA LEU A 66 -8.75 3.70 -2.33
C LEU A 66 -10.26 3.74 -2.52
N ASP A 67 -10.75 3.31 -3.68
CA ASP A 67 -12.19 3.20 -3.95
C ASP A 67 -12.85 2.11 -3.10
N SER A 68 -12.14 1.01 -2.81
CA SER A 68 -12.61 -0.03 -1.89
C SER A 68 -12.62 0.42 -0.42
N ALA A 69 -11.61 1.20 0.00
CA ALA A 69 -11.52 1.79 1.34
C ALA A 69 -12.53 2.94 1.56
N ARG A 70 -13.02 3.54 0.46
CA ARG A 70 -14.11 4.53 0.47
C ARG A 70 -15.48 3.93 0.77
N LYS A 71 -15.63 2.61 0.78
CA LYS A 71 -16.78 2.00 1.46
C LYS A 71 -16.68 2.41 2.91
N PRO A 72 -17.65 3.15 3.46
CA PRO A 72 -17.61 3.48 4.87
C PRO A 72 -17.70 2.16 5.64
N SER A 73 -16.54 1.63 6.04
CA SER A 73 -16.47 0.72 7.16
C SER A 73 -17.12 1.50 8.28
N GLU A 74 -18.30 1.04 8.70
CA GLU A 74 -18.99 1.55 9.88
C GLU A 74 -18.14 1.16 11.10
N MET A 75 -17.03 1.87 11.27
CA MET A 75 -16.11 1.67 12.37
C MET A 75 -16.63 2.52 13.52
N THR A 76 -17.58 1.95 14.27
CA THR A 76 -18.16 2.62 15.43
C THR A 76 -17.12 2.68 16.55
N LEU A 77 -16.45 3.82 16.70
CA LEU A 77 -15.60 4.09 17.86
C LEU A 77 -16.49 4.23 19.10
N ARG A 78 -16.38 3.28 20.04
CA ARG A 78 -17.05 3.38 21.35
C ARG A 78 -16.18 4.20 22.30
N VAL A 79 -16.62 5.40 22.64
CA VAL A 79 -15.97 6.27 23.62
C VAL A 79 -16.59 6.02 24.99
N TYR A 80 -15.79 5.56 25.95
CA TYR A 80 -16.19 5.42 27.34
C TYR A 80 -15.51 6.50 28.18
N ARG A 81 -16.28 7.12 29.10
CA ARG A 81 -15.73 8.07 30.06
C ARG A 81 -15.23 7.29 31.28
N VAL A 82 -13.92 7.33 31.54
CA VAL A 82 -13.32 6.66 32.70
C VAL A 82 -13.27 7.64 33.87
N PRO A 83 -13.74 7.27 35.07
CA PRO A 83 -13.63 8.11 36.26
C PRO A 83 -12.18 8.17 36.77
N PRO A 84 -11.79 9.26 37.46
CA PRO A 84 -10.39 9.58 37.78
C PRO A 84 -9.73 8.63 38.78
N ASP A 85 -10.51 7.80 39.48
CA ASP A 85 -10.05 6.79 40.42
C ASP A 85 -9.68 5.45 39.74
N GLY A 86 -9.88 5.32 38.43
CA GLY A 86 -9.40 4.20 37.63
C GLY A 86 -10.06 2.84 37.91
N ARG A 87 -11.08 2.80 38.78
CA ARG A 87 -11.85 1.57 39.04
C ARG A 87 -12.89 1.38 37.94
N THR A 88 -12.68 0.39 37.10
CA THR A 88 -13.72 -0.14 36.20
C THR A 88 -14.55 -1.17 36.97
N ASP A 89 -15.74 -0.76 37.41
CA ASP A 89 -16.74 -1.74 37.81
C ASP A 89 -17.23 -2.48 36.56
N GLN A 90 -17.13 -3.82 36.57
CA GLN A 90 -17.54 -4.68 35.46
C GLN A 90 -19.05 -4.94 35.43
N SER A 91 -19.84 -4.23 36.25
CA SER A 91 -21.28 -4.28 36.11
C SER A 91 -21.67 -3.67 34.76
N ARG A 92 -22.40 -4.45 33.96
CA ARG A 92 -22.97 -4.04 32.68
C ARG A 92 -23.80 -2.77 32.91
N ALA A 93 -23.24 -1.61 32.60
CA ALA A 93 -23.99 -0.36 32.62
C ALA A 93 -25.11 -0.45 31.58
N GLU A 94 -26.35 -0.50 32.05
CA GLU A 94 -27.49 -0.26 31.17
C GLU A 94 -27.39 1.16 30.62
N PRO A 95 -27.65 1.38 29.32
CA PRO A 95 -27.58 2.72 28.74
C PRO A 95 -28.57 3.64 29.46
N ASP A 96 -28.05 4.77 29.96
CA ASP A 96 -28.82 5.81 30.63
C ASP A 96 -29.97 6.27 29.72
N ALA A 97 -31.20 6.06 30.17
CA ALA A 97 -32.39 6.38 29.40
C ALA A 97 -32.51 7.90 29.25
N ASP A 98 -32.65 8.35 28.00
CA ASP A 98 -32.83 9.76 27.61
C ASP A 98 -33.91 10.43 28.50
N PRO A 99 -33.58 11.50 29.25
CA PRO A 99 -34.55 12.12 30.14
C PRO A 99 -35.68 12.76 29.32
N PRO A 100 -36.95 12.63 29.75
CA PRO A 100 -38.07 13.12 28.97
C PRO A 100 -38.03 14.65 28.83
N ARG A 101 -38.10 15.12 27.58
CA ARG A 101 -38.24 16.55 27.26
C ARG A 101 -39.51 17.10 27.93
N ARG A 102 -39.34 18.01 28.89
CA ARG A 102 -40.45 18.79 29.45
C ARG A 102 -41.14 19.56 28.32
N ARG A 103 -42.43 19.29 28.09
CA ARG A 103 -43.30 20.18 27.32
C ARG A 103 -43.51 21.44 28.16
N GLN A 104 -43.09 22.59 27.64
CA GLN A 104 -43.49 23.89 28.19
C GLN A 104 -44.90 24.24 27.67
N PRO A 105 -45.74 24.90 28.49
CA PRO A 105 -47.06 25.38 28.09
C PRO A 105 -46.99 26.54 27.08
#